data_AF-A0A1R4KWG0-F1
#
_entry.id   AF-A0A1R4KWG0-F1
#
_cell.length_a   1.000
_cell.length_b   1.000
_cell.length_c   1.000
_cell.angle_alpha   90.00
_cell.angle_beta   90.00
_cell.angle_gamma   90.00
#
_symmetry.space_group_name_H-M   'P 1'
#
loop_
_entity.id
_entity.type
_entity.pdbx_description
1 polymer ?
#
loop_
_entity_poly.entity_id
_entity_poly.type
_entity_poly.pdbx_seq_one_letter_code
_entity_poly.pdbx_strand_id
1 'polypeptide(L)'
;MKDALPENIVEDISIAVVFENETPLEKVWSVYVVNEKDIPLTDVFVTSKGYGEKEGRQVKTTTLRHFIGDVGALQAIKIEIIDTQVFGLTNEYWLSYYIGSTIYDKKYIFLPESIVDENLIRVPLVNKPGIVIGGTK
;
A
#
# COMPACT_ATOMS: atom_id res chain seq x y z
N MET A 1 -1.55 -38.15 -9.92
CA MET A 1 -2.19 -37.02 -9.23
C MET A 1 -1.32 -35.81 -9.48
N LYS A 2 -1.87 -34.72 -10.03
CA LYS A 2 -1.20 -33.41 -10.02
C LYS A 2 -1.50 -32.84 -8.64
N ASP A 3 -0.49 -32.72 -7.79
CA ASP A 3 -0.63 -32.00 -6.53
C ASP A 3 -1.10 -30.58 -6.87
N ALA A 4 -2.18 -30.14 -6.22
CA ALA A 4 -2.64 -28.76 -6.37
C ALA A 4 -1.51 -27.85 -5.89
N LEU A 5 -1.13 -26.87 -6.72
CA LEU A 5 -0.17 -25.85 -6.31
C LEU A 5 -0.73 -25.16 -5.05
N PRO A 6 0.12 -24.88 -4.05
CA PRO A 6 -0.32 -24.14 -2.87
C PRO A 6 -0.99 -22.84 -3.32
N GLU A 7 -2.10 -22.51 -2.66
CA GLU A 7 -2.82 -21.28 -2.94
C GLU A 7 -1.90 -20.10 -2.56
N ASN A 8 -1.57 -19.25 -3.53
CA ASN A 8 -0.72 -18.07 -3.31
C ASN A 8 -1.52 -16.99 -2.56
N ILE A 9 -1.85 -17.26 -1.30
CA ILE A 9 -2.61 -16.35 -0.44
C ILE A 9 -1.65 -15.29 0.10
N VAL A 10 -1.97 -14.02 -0.17
CA VAL A 10 -1.21 -12.88 0.35
C VAL A 10 -1.83 -12.43 1.68
N GLU A 11 -1.22 -12.90 2.77
CA GLU A 11 -1.55 -12.57 4.17
C GLU A 11 -0.40 -11.79 4.81
N ASP A 12 -0.64 -11.07 5.91
CA ASP A 12 0.38 -10.33 6.71
C ASP A 12 1.22 -9.31 5.94
N ILE A 13 0.69 -8.84 4.82
CA ILE A 13 1.26 -7.72 4.08
C ILE A 13 0.15 -6.71 3.87
N SER A 14 0.48 -5.45 4.14
CA SER A 14 -0.43 -4.34 3.98
C SER A 14 0.20 -3.19 3.22
N ILE A 15 -0.67 -2.38 2.60
CA ILE A 15 -0.34 -1.05 2.14
C ILE A 15 -0.98 -0.07 3.10
N ALA A 16 -0.21 0.92 3.55
CA ALA A 16 -0.66 1.91 4.52
C ALA A 16 -0.46 3.33 4.00
N VAL A 17 -1.48 4.17 4.13
CA VAL A 17 -1.39 5.62 3.92
C VAL A 17 -1.19 6.26 5.30
N VAL A 18 0.03 6.74 5.53
CA VAL A 18 0.53 7.16 6.85
C VAL A 18 0.66 8.66 6.92
N PHE A 19 0.19 9.22 8.02
CA PHE A 19 0.40 10.61 8.39
C PHE A 19 1.81 10.79 8.99
N GLU A 20 2.71 11.47 8.26
CA GLU A 20 4.14 11.50 8.59
C GLU A 20 4.52 12.52 9.64
N ASN A 21 3.98 13.74 9.51
CA ASN A 21 4.16 14.85 10.44
C ASN A 21 3.17 15.96 10.12
N GLU A 22 2.81 16.70 11.17
CA GLU A 22 2.00 17.90 11.14
C GLU A 22 2.95 19.07 11.42
N THR A 23 3.36 19.79 10.38
CA THR A 23 3.70 21.20 10.61
C THR A 23 2.41 21.99 10.44
N PRO A 24 2.24 23.15 11.10
CA PRO A 24 1.05 23.98 10.92
C PRO A 24 0.79 24.40 9.46
N LEU A 25 1.78 24.24 8.57
CA LEU A 25 1.72 24.66 7.18
C LEU A 25 1.46 23.50 6.19
N GLU A 26 1.94 22.28 6.46
CA GLU A 26 1.78 21.16 5.54
C GLU A 26 1.56 19.82 6.27
N LYS A 27 0.49 19.14 5.87
CA LYS A 27 0.18 17.75 6.21
C LYS A 27 0.82 16.84 5.16
N VAL A 28 1.83 16.07 5.55
CA VAL A 28 2.51 15.14 4.63
C VAL A 28 1.97 13.73 4.86
N TRP A 29 1.48 13.12 3.77
CA TRP A 29 1.05 11.73 3.74
C TRP A 29 2.03 10.91 2.91
N SER A 30 2.38 9.72 3.39
CA SER A 30 3.25 8.79 2.68
C SER A 30 2.64 7.41 2.65
N VAL A 31 2.87 6.71 1.55
CA VAL A 31 2.40 5.33 1.36
C VAL A 31 3.52 4.39 1.74
N TYR A 32 3.20 3.32 2.45
CA TYR A 32 4.13 2.31 2.91
C TYR A 32 3.69 0.93 2.46
N VAL A 33 4.67 0.08 2.12
CA VAL A 33 4.51 -1.37 2.19
C VAL A 33 4.93 -1.80 3.59
N VAL A 34 4.10 -2.62 4.22
CA VAL A 34 4.31 -3.12 5.58
C VAL A 34 4.33 -4.65 5.50
N ASN A 35 5.50 -5.24 5.77
CA ASN A 35 5.69 -6.68 5.83
C ASN A 35 5.65 -7.13 7.29
N GLU A 36 4.54 -7.72 7.71
CA GLU A 36 4.35 -8.25 9.07
C GLU A 36 4.76 -9.72 9.18
N LYS A 37 5.28 -10.32 8.08
CA LYS A 37 5.85 -11.66 8.11
C LYS A 37 7.18 -11.70 8.83
N ASP A 38 7.50 -12.87 9.37
CA ASP A 38 8.79 -13.23 9.93
C ASP A 38 9.83 -13.61 8.85
N ILE A 39 9.49 -13.45 7.58
CA ILE A 39 10.34 -13.68 6.41
C ILE A 39 10.45 -12.43 5.53
N PRO A 40 11.60 -12.22 4.84
CA PRO A 40 11.76 -11.11 3.92
C PRO A 40 10.97 -11.33 2.61
N LEU A 41 10.59 -10.23 1.99
CA LEU A 41 10.13 -10.15 0.62
C LEU A 41 11.30 -9.67 -0.25
N THR A 42 11.55 -10.33 -1.37
CA THR A 42 12.61 -9.92 -2.30
C THR A 42 12.03 -9.33 -3.57
N ASP A 43 12.79 -8.45 -4.21
CA ASP A 43 12.42 -7.81 -5.48
C ASP A 43 11.00 -7.22 -5.46
N VAL A 44 10.72 -6.37 -4.47
CA VAL A 44 9.41 -5.75 -4.29
C VAL A 44 9.20 -4.64 -5.32
N PHE A 45 8.11 -4.75 -6.07
CA PHE A 45 7.62 -3.76 -7.02
C PHE A 45 6.23 -3.26 -6.62
N VAL A 46 6.01 -1.96 -6.76
CA VAL A 46 4.70 -1.36 -6.56
C VAL A 46 4.33 -0.51 -7.77
N THR A 47 3.17 -0.78 -8.36
CA THR A 47 2.56 0.11 -9.35
C THR A 47 1.40 0.87 -8.70
N SER A 48 1.45 2.20 -8.72
CA SER A 48 0.39 3.06 -8.19
C SER A 48 -0.35 3.81 -9.30
N LYS A 49 -1.66 4.03 -9.11
CA LYS A 49 -2.49 4.90 -9.94
C LYS A 49 -3.77 5.30 -9.20
N GLY A 50 -4.27 6.48 -9.50
CA GLY A 50 -5.57 6.98 -9.07
C GLY A 50 -6.54 7.05 -10.25
N TYR A 51 -7.82 6.74 -10.01
CA TYR A 51 -8.88 6.89 -11.00
C TYR A 51 -10.25 7.13 -10.34
N GLY A 52 -11.14 7.80 -11.05
CA GLY A 52 -12.50 8.07 -10.58
C GLY A 52 -13.12 9.25 -11.30
N GLU A 53 -14.07 9.90 -10.63
CA GLU A 53 -14.74 11.09 -11.12
C GLU A 53 -14.50 12.26 -10.17
N LYS A 54 -14.21 13.45 -10.71
CA LYS A 54 -14.09 14.70 -9.96
C LYS A 54 -14.83 15.78 -10.74
N GLU A 55 -15.80 16.43 -10.08
CA GLU A 55 -16.61 17.50 -10.69
C GLU A 55 -17.26 17.10 -12.04
N GLY A 56 -17.80 15.89 -12.14
CA GLY A 56 -18.45 15.40 -13.36
C GLY A 56 -17.49 14.97 -14.47
N ARG A 57 -16.17 14.95 -14.21
CA ARG A 57 -15.15 14.54 -15.19
C ARG A 57 -14.41 13.31 -14.72
N GLN A 58 -14.17 12.39 -15.65
CA GLN A 58 -13.30 11.25 -15.44
C GLN A 58 -11.87 11.72 -15.21
N VAL A 59 -11.28 11.35 -14.08
CA VAL A 59 -9.91 11.66 -13.71
C VAL A 59 -9.13 10.36 -13.63
N LYS A 60 -7.92 10.38 -14.19
CA LYS A 60 -6.95 9.30 -14.07
C LYS A 60 -5.58 9.93 -13.87
N THR A 61 -4.84 9.47 -12.85
CA THR A 61 -3.48 9.93 -12.61
C THR A 61 -2.48 9.13 -13.47
N THR A 62 -1.25 9.62 -13.53
CA THR A 62 -0.13 8.87 -14.10
C THR A 62 0.07 7.56 -13.34
N THR A 63 0.32 6.48 -14.07
CA THR A 63 0.79 5.23 -13.46
C THR A 63 2.26 5.36 -13.08
N LEU A 64 2.55 5.27 -11.78
CA LEU A 64 3.92 5.25 -11.26
C LEU A 64 4.35 3.81 -10.98
N ARG A 65 5.64 3.55 -11.11
CA ARG A 65 6.25 2.23 -10.87
C ARG A 65 7.45 2.42 -9.98
N HIS A 66 7.39 1.80 -8.80
CA HIS A 66 8.40 1.88 -7.76
C HIS A 66 9.07 0.52 -7.66
N PHE A 67 10.38 0.50 -7.86
CA PHE A 67 11.19 -0.64 -7.42
C PHE A 67 11.68 -0.34 -6.01
N ILE A 68 11.19 -1.13 -5.06
CA ILE A 68 11.47 -0.96 -3.63
C ILE A 68 12.74 -1.74 -3.24
N GLY A 69 13.05 -2.82 -3.95
CA GLY A 69 14.11 -3.75 -3.59
C GLY A 69 13.61 -4.75 -2.54
N ASP A 70 14.47 -5.15 -1.61
CA ASP A 70 14.10 -6.11 -0.58
C ASP A 70 13.41 -5.41 0.60
N VAL A 71 12.36 -6.04 1.12
CA VAL A 71 11.68 -5.63 2.35
C VAL A 71 11.88 -6.75 3.37
N GLY A 72 12.66 -6.47 4.42
CA GLY A 72 12.97 -7.42 5.48
C GLY A 72 11.75 -7.94 6.23
N ALA A 73 11.95 -9.01 7.00
CA ALA A 73 10.97 -9.50 7.96
C ALA A 73 10.61 -8.40 8.97
N LEU A 74 9.33 -8.27 9.31
CA LEU A 74 8.83 -7.29 10.28
C LEU A 74 9.32 -5.86 9.96
N GLN A 75 9.28 -5.48 8.68
CA GLN A 75 9.76 -4.19 8.19
C GLN A 75 8.68 -3.44 7.42
N ALA A 76 8.68 -2.11 7.55
CA ALA A 76 7.93 -1.22 6.68
C ALA A 76 8.88 -0.33 5.87
N ILE A 77 8.58 -0.17 4.58
CA ILE A 77 9.34 0.68 3.66
C ILE A 77 8.40 1.67 2.97
N LYS A 78 8.83 2.94 2.91
CA LYS A 78 8.11 4.00 2.20
C LYS A 78 8.15 3.76 0.69
N ILE A 79 6.99 3.82 0.05
CA ILE A 79 6.82 3.72 -1.40
C ILE A 79 6.89 5.12 -2.05
N GLU A 80 6.03 6.04 -1.58
CA GLU A 80 5.91 7.38 -2.15
C GLU A 80 5.29 8.38 -1.16
N ILE A 81 5.37 9.66 -1.48
CA ILE A 81 4.55 10.72 -0.88
C ILE A 81 3.28 10.84 -1.72
N ILE A 82 2.11 10.87 -1.08
CA ILE A 82 0.82 10.96 -1.76
C ILE A 82 0.20 12.34 -1.57
N ASP A 83 -0.28 12.93 -2.67
CA ASP A 83 -0.97 14.23 -2.65
C ASP A 83 -2.42 14.05 -2.18
N THR A 84 -2.83 14.83 -1.17
CA THR A 84 -4.22 14.83 -0.67
C THR A 84 -5.26 15.13 -1.75
N GLN A 85 -4.89 15.77 -2.86
CA GLN A 85 -5.78 16.02 -4.00
C GLN A 85 -6.33 14.74 -4.65
N VAL A 86 -5.66 13.59 -4.46
CA VAL A 86 -6.09 12.29 -4.99
C VAL A 86 -6.92 11.48 -3.98
N PHE A 87 -7.13 11.97 -2.75
CA PHE A 87 -7.88 11.22 -1.73
C PHE A 87 -9.35 11.03 -2.11
N GLY A 88 -9.93 11.95 -2.88
CA GLY A 88 -11.27 11.80 -3.46
C GLY A 88 -11.34 10.86 -4.68
N LEU A 89 -10.26 10.15 -5.01
CA LEU A 89 -10.21 9.15 -6.08
C LEU A 89 -10.04 7.76 -5.49
N THR A 90 -10.34 6.74 -6.30
CA THR A 90 -9.89 5.39 -6.01
C THR A 90 -8.39 5.31 -6.26
N ASN A 91 -7.61 4.98 -5.23
CA ASN A 91 -6.16 4.79 -5.32
C ASN A 91 -5.84 3.30 -5.28
N GLU A 92 -5.24 2.78 -6.36
CA GLU A 92 -4.84 1.38 -6.52
C GLU A 92 -3.33 1.25 -6.39
N TYR A 93 -2.90 0.38 -5.48
CA TYR A 93 -1.53 -0.07 -5.30
C TYR A 93 -1.45 -1.56 -5.64
N TRP A 94 -0.82 -1.87 -6.77
CA TRP A 94 -0.53 -3.25 -7.14
C TRP A 94 0.89 -3.60 -6.70
N LEU A 95 0.97 -4.44 -5.68
CA LEU A 95 2.20 -4.96 -5.10
C LEU A 95 2.55 -6.30 -5.77
N SER A 96 3.79 -6.44 -6.20
CA SER A 96 4.40 -7.69 -6.67
C SER A 96 5.68 -7.94 -5.88
N TYR A 97 5.93 -9.16 -5.44
CA TYR A 97 7.14 -9.51 -4.69
C TYR A 97 7.43 -11.01 -4.79
N TYR A 98 8.63 -11.40 -4.35
CA TYR A 98 9.04 -12.80 -4.26
C TYR A 98 9.18 -13.25 -2.81
N ILE A 99 8.80 -14.50 -2.55
CA ILE A 99 9.25 -15.29 -1.40
C ILE A 99 9.96 -16.51 -1.97
N GLY A 100 11.29 -16.56 -1.81
CA GLY A 100 12.12 -17.53 -2.49
C GLY A 100 12.02 -17.36 -4.01
N SER A 101 11.64 -18.42 -4.73
CA SER A 101 11.43 -18.39 -6.19
C SER A 101 9.98 -18.14 -6.61
N THR A 102 9.06 -17.98 -5.66
CA THR A 102 7.63 -17.82 -5.95
C THR A 102 7.27 -16.34 -5.96
N ILE A 103 6.64 -15.90 -7.05
CA ILE A 103 6.10 -14.54 -7.19
C ILE A 103 4.67 -14.47 -6.65
N TYR A 104 4.36 -13.36 -5.99
CA TYR A 104 3.06 -13.02 -5.44
C TYR A 104 2.63 -11.65 -5.93
N ASP A 105 1.33 -11.49 -6.14
CA ASP A 105 0.71 -10.27 -6.65
C ASP A 105 -0.58 -9.98 -5.89
N LYS A 106 -0.74 -8.75 -5.40
CA LYS A 106 -2.00 -8.29 -4.79
C LYS A 106 -2.28 -6.83 -5.06
N LYS A 107 -3.55 -6.52 -5.28
CA LYS A 107 -4.05 -5.14 -5.38
C LYS A 107 -4.63 -4.71 -4.05
N TYR A 108 -4.23 -3.52 -3.63
CA TYR A 108 -4.74 -2.80 -2.47
C TYR A 108 -5.45 -1.55 -2.98
N ILE A 109 -6.72 -1.39 -2.63
CA ILE A 109 -7.58 -0.34 -3.17
C ILE A 109 -8.08 0.51 -2.00
N PHE A 110 -7.72 1.79 -2.03
CA PHE A 110 -8.28 2.82 -1.18
C PHE A 110 -9.41 3.50 -1.95
N LEU A 111 -10.64 3.38 -1.46
CA LEU A 111 -11.80 4.07 -2.03
C LEU A 111 -11.79 5.56 -1.64
N PRO A 112 -12.47 6.45 -2.40
CA PRO A 112 -12.51 7.90 -2.14
C PRO A 112 -12.82 8.30 -0.69
N GLU A 113 -13.66 7.51 -0.02
CA GLU A 113 -14.13 7.73 1.34
C GLU A 113 -13.33 6.96 2.41
N SER A 114 -12.25 6.27 2.02
CA SER A 114 -11.48 5.42 2.94
C SER A 114 -10.37 6.15 3.68
N ILE A 115 -9.80 7.21 3.09
CA ILE A 115 -8.68 7.99 3.67
C ILE A 115 -9.26 9.16 4.47
N VAL A 116 -9.89 8.83 5.60
CA VAL A 116 -10.56 9.79 6.51
C VAL A 116 -10.12 9.56 7.95
N ASP A 117 -10.29 10.58 8.80
CA ASP A 117 -9.83 10.57 10.18
C ASP A 117 -10.47 9.43 11.01
N GLU A 118 -11.72 9.06 10.70
CA GLU A 118 -12.46 7.98 11.37
C GLU A 118 -11.84 6.59 11.15
N ASN A 119 -11.07 6.42 10.07
CA ASN A 119 -10.40 5.17 9.74
C ASN A 119 -8.95 5.13 10.22
N LEU A 120 -8.47 6.16 10.93
CA LEU A 120 -7.11 6.20 11.43
C LEU A 120 -6.88 5.14 12.49
N ILE A 121 -5.88 4.30 12.24
CA ILE A 121 -5.32 3.37 13.20
C ILE A 121 -3.84 3.64 13.39
N ARG A 122 -3.25 3.02 14.40
CA ARG A 122 -1.80 2.98 14.55
C ARG A 122 -1.23 1.96 13.56
N VAL A 123 -0.55 2.43 12.53
CA VAL A 123 -0.01 1.57 11.47
C VAL A 123 1.08 0.64 12.03
N PRO A 124 0.95 -0.69 11.87
CA PRO A 124 1.95 -1.65 12.29
C PRO A 124 3.32 -1.33 11.70
N LEU A 125 4.39 -1.53 12.50
CA LEU A 125 5.81 -1.33 12.15
C LEU A 125 6.22 0.13 11.84
N VAL A 126 5.34 0.96 11.28
CA VAL A 126 5.57 2.40 11.07
C VAL A 126 5.34 3.20 12.35
N ASN A 127 4.45 2.72 13.24
CA ASN A 127 4.17 3.32 14.54
C ASN A 127 3.63 4.75 14.48
N LYS A 128 2.88 5.09 13.42
CA LYS A 128 2.24 6.39 13.19
C LYS A 128 0.76 6.23 12.82
N PRO A 129 -0.07 7.28 12.99
CA PRO A 129 -1.45 7.25 12.52
C PRO A 129 -1.54 7.05 11.00
N GLY A 130 -2.49 6.26 10.54
CA GLY A 130 -2.73 6.04 9.12
C GLY A 130 -3.86 5.06 8.84
N ILE A 131 -4.14 4.85 7.56
CA ILE A 131 -5.18 3.94 7.06
C ILE A 131 -4.48 2.74 6.43
N VAL A 132 -4.95 1.53 6.73
CA VAL A 132 -4.32 0.28 6.31
C VAL A 132 -5.31 -0.57 5.51
N ILE A 133 -4.86 -1.10 4.38
CA ILE A 133 -5.57 -2.13 3.61
C ILE A 133 -4.70 -3.38 3.57
N GLY A 134 -5.27 -4.54 3.91
CA GLY A 134 -4.54 -5.80 4.05
C GLY A 134 -4.18 -6.11 5.50
N GLY A 135 -3.06 -6.80 5.71
CA GLY A 135 -2.67 -7.30 7.04
C GLY A 135 -3.41 -8.58 7.42
N THR A 136 -3.24 -9.01 8.67
CA THR A 136 -3.76 -10.28 9.19
C THR A 136 -5.27 -10.22 9.48
N LYS A 137 -5.96 -11.37 9.36
CA LYS A 137 -7.34 -11.60 9.84
C LYS A 137 -7.39 -11.74 11.36
#